data_AF-A0A453DI78-F1
#
_entry.id   AF-A0A453DI78-F1
#
_cell.length_a   1.000
_cell.length_b   1.000
_cell.length_c   1.000
_cell.angle_alpha   90.00
_cell.angle_beta   90.00
_cell.angle_gamma   90.00
#
_symmetry.space_group_name_H-M   'P 1'
#
loop_
_entity.id
_entity.type
_entity.pdbx_description
1 polymer ?
#
loop_
_entity_poly.entity_id
_entity_poly.type
_entity_poly.pdbx_seq_one_letter_code
_entity_poly.pdbx_strand_id
1 'polypeptide(L)'
;NLSVLEAFQDLKDKLHLPFFMEIIILGSWAIWISRNNKIFEHINPSFQGWKHIFLEELKLLKFRMKNKLLPQYSVWLDSIL
;
A
#
# COMPACT_ATOMS: atom_id res chain seq x y z
N ASN A 1 -2.58 -22.91 4.94
CA ASN A 1 -1.40 -22.03 4.94
C ASN A 1 -0.93 -21.87 3.52
N LEU A 2 -1.30 -20.76 2.86
CA LEU A 2 -0.62 -20.35 1.63
C LEU A 2 0.80 -19.94 2.03
N SER A 3 1.79 -20.42 1.30
CA SER A 3 3.15 -19.90 1.38
C SER A 3 3.14 -18.42 1.00
N VAL A 4 4.13 -17.67 1.50
CA VAL A 4 4.27 -16.24 1.21
C VAL A 4 4.31 -15.97 -0.30
N LEU A 5 4.96 -16.86 -1.06
CA LEU A 5 5.04 -16.75 -2.53
C LEU A 5 3.68 -16.89 -3.21
N GLU A 6 2.83 -17.82 -2.74
CA GLU A 6 1.47 -17.98 -3.27
C GLU A 6 0.60 -16.77 -2.93
N ALA A 7 0.76 -16.18 -1.75
CA ALA A 7 0.05 -14.94 -1.39
C ALA A 7 0.47 -13.76 -2.28
N PHE A 8 1.76 -13.64 -2.60
CA PHE A 8 2.24 -12.61 -3.55
C PHE A 8 1.67 -12.82 -4.95
N GLN A 9 1.65 -14.06 -5.43
CA GLN A 9 1.11 -14.38 -6.74
C GLN A 9 -0.39 -14.10 -6.81
N ASP A 10 -1.15 -14.52 -5.80
CA ASP A 10 -2.60 -14.24 -5.69
C ASP A 10 -2.90 -12.73 -5.64
N LEU A 11 -2.13 -11.95 -4.89
CA LEU A 11 -2.30 -10.49 -4.84
C LEU A 11 -1.95 -9.82 -6.17
N LYS A 12 -0.86 -10.25 -6.81
CA LYS A 12 -0.48 -9.76 -8.14
C LYS A 12 -1.61 -10.00 -9.14
N ASP A 13 -2.15 -11.22 -9.13
CA ASP A 13 -3.24 -11.59 -10.01
C ASP A 13 -4.47 -10.76 -9.70
N LYS A 14 -4.94 -10.69 -8.44
CA LYS A 14 -6.13 -9.88 -8.09
C LYS A 14 -6.01 -8.39 -8.40
N LEU A 15 -4.82 -7.80 -8.21
CA LEU A 15 -4.62 -6.37 -8.45
C LEU A 15 -4.65 -6.05 -9.95
N HIS A 16 -4.05 -6.91 -10.81
CA HIS A 16 -3.95 -6.67 -12.26
C HIS A 16 -3.40 -5.28 -12.64
N LEU A 17 -2.52 -4.70 -11.81
CA LEU A 17 -1.93 -3.38 -12.03
C LEU A 17 -0.43 -3.49 -12.28
N PRO A 18 0.16 -2.66 -13.16
CA PRO A 18 1.60 -2.71 -13.43
C PRO A 18 2.47 -2.25 -12.25
N PHE A 19 1.87 -1.65 -11.22
CA PHE A 19 2.50 -1.19 -9.98
C PHE A 19 1.98 -1.95 -8.75
N PHE A 20 1.58 -3.22 -8.94
CA PHE A 20 1.08 -4.08 -7.86
C PHE A 20 2.10 -4.25 -6.72
N MET A 21 3.40 -4.28 -7.03
CA MET A 21 4.44 -4.43 -6.02
C MET A 21 4.50 -3.22 -5.10
N GLU A 22 4.41 -2.01 -5.64
CA GLU A 22 4.39 -0.77 -4.88
C GLU A 22 3.20 -0.74 -3.90
N ILE A 23 2.02 -1.21 -4.32
CA ILE A 23 0.83 -1.36 -3.46
C ILE A 23 1.12 -2.31 -2.30
N ILE A 24 1.68 -3.50 -2.57
CA ILE A 24 1.96 -4.51 -1.53
C ILE A 24 3.04 -4.04 -0.55
N ILE A 25 4.10 -3.40 -1.07
CA ILE A 25 5.18 -2.83 -0.25
C ILE A 25 4.62 -1.75 0.68
N LEU A 26 3.85 -0.80 0.15
CA LEU A 26 3.28 0.27 0.96
C LEU A 26 2.22 -0.24 1.96
N GLY A 27 1.45 -1.25 1.61
CA GLY A 27 0.54 -1.91 2.55
C GLY A 27 1.29 -2.55 3.73
N SER A 28 2.40 -3.23 3.44
CA SER A 28 3.30 -3.80 4.47
C SER A 28 3.99 -2.71 5.31
N TRP A 29 4.41 -1.62 4.68
CA TRP A 29 4.99 -0.45 5.34
C TRP A 29 4.00 0.20 6.31
N ALA A 30 2.75 0.38 5.90
CA ALA A 30 1.71 0.91 6.77
C ALA A 30 1.40 -0.01 7.96
N ILE A 31 1.51 -1.34 7.81
CA ILE A 31 1.41 -2.29 8.94
C ILE A 31 2.56 -2.05 9.91
N TRP A 32 3.78 -1.91 9.39
CA TRP A 32 4.96 -1.64 10.21
C TRP A 32 4.83 -0.33 10.99
N ILE A 33 4.41 0.77 10.34
CA ILE A 33 4.15 2.04 11.03
C ILE A 33 3.07 1.87 12.10
N SER A 34 1.95 1.24 11.77
CA SER A 34 0.83 1.07 12.71
C SER A 34 1.26 0.34 13.98
N ARG A 35 2.14 -0.67 13.86
CA ARG A 35 2.70 -1.41 15.01
C ARG A 35 3.67 -0.56 15.81
N ASN A 36 4.50 0.23 15.15
CA ASN A 36 5.48 1.09 15.80
C ASN A 36 4.83 2.26 16.54
N ASN A 37 3.76 2.84 16.01
CA ASN A 37 3.00 3.89 16.67
C ASN A 37 2.43 3.45 18.02
N LYS A 38 2.21 2.14 18.24
CA LYS A 38 1.84 1.62 19.55
C LYS A 38 2.93 1.84 20.61
N ILE A 39 4.20 1.72 20.19
CA ILE A 39 5.37 1.80 21.07
C ILE A 39 5.79 3.26 21.25
N PHE A 40 5.88 4.01 20.15
CA PHE A 40 6.45 5.36 20.15
C PHE A 40 5.42 6.46 20.40
N GLU A 41 4.16 6.26 19.99
CA GLU A 41 3.11 7.29 20.04
C GLU A 41 1.92 6.89 20.94
N HIS A 42 1.98 5.71 21.55
CA HIS A 42 0.89 5.10 22.33
C HIS A 42 -0.45 4.97 21.57
N ILE A 43 -0.41 4.92 20.24
CA ILE A 43 -1.59 4.76 19.39
C ILE A 43 -1.85 3.26 19.16
N ASN A 44 -3.03 2.78 19.55
CA ASN A 44 -3.39 1.39 19.29
C ASN A 44 -3.58 1.15 17.78
N PRO A 45 -3.00 0.06 17.22
CA PRO A 45 -3.20 -0.28 15.82
C PRO A 45 -4.68 -0.53 15.53
N SER A 46 -5.18 0.08 14.46
CA SER A 46 -6.53 -0.16 13.96
C SER A 46 -6.51 -0.23 12.44
N PHE A 47 -7.50 -0.89 11.85
CA PHE A 47 -7.63 -0.95 10.40
C PHE A 47 -7.79 0.45 9.78
N GLN A 48 -8.51 1.36 10.43
CA GLN A 48 -8.69 2.73 9.93
C GLN A 48 -7.39 3.53 10.00
N GLY A 49 -6.62 3.41 11.08
CA GLY A 49 -5.31 4.04 11.18
C GLY A 49 -4.33 3.53 10.13
N TRP A 50 -4.30 2.21 9.92
CA TRP A 50 -3.53 1.60 8.85
C TRP A 50 -3.96 2.10 7.47
N LYS A 51 -5.27 2.12 7.20
CA LYS A 51 -5.84 2.57 5.91
C LYS A 51 -5.46 4.03 5.64
N HIS A 52 -5.53 4.89 6.66
CA HIS A 52 -5.13 6.29 6.56
C HIS A 52 -3.65 6.40 6.17
N ILE A 53 -2.74 5.75 6.90
CA ILE A 53 -1.30 5.74 6.59
C ILE A 53 -1.07 5.23 5.16
N PHE A 54 -1.72 4.14 4.78
CA PHE A 54 -1.57 3.54 3.46
C PHE A 54 -1.99 4.49 2.33
N LEU A 55 -3.13 5.18 2.46
CA LEU A 55 -3.59 6.15 1.46
C LEU A 55 -2.67 7.37 1.36
N GLU A 56 -2.13 7.85 2.48
CA GLU A 56 -1.13 8.94 2.45
C GLU A 56 0.15 8.53 1.74
N GLU A 57 0.66 7.32 2.00
CA GLU A 57 1.84 6.78 1.30
C GLU A 57 1.59 6.61 -0.21
N LEU A 58 0.39 6.19 -0.62
CA LEU A 58 0.02 6.13 -2.03
C LEU A 58 -0.01 7.54 -2.68
N LYS A 59 -0.58 8.54 -2.00
CA LYS A 59 -0.52 9.93 -2.50
C LYS A 59 0.92 10.40 -2.72
N LEU A 60 1.82 10.05 -1.81
CA LEU A 60 3.25 10.39 -1.93
C LEU A 60 3.97 9.61 -3.03
N LEU A 61 3.60 8.35 -3.26
CA LEU A 61 4.17 7.51 -4.31
C LEU A 61 4.00 8.15 -5.70
N LYS A 62 2.91 8.88 -5.94
CA LYS A 62 2.67 9.62 -7.20
C LYS A 62 3.88 10.44 -7.65
N PHE A 63 4.61 11.06 -6.73
CA PHE A 63 5.78 11.91 -7.03
C PHE A 63 7.06 11.12 -7.33
N ARG A 64 7.10 9.82 -7.01
CA ARG A 64 8.25 8.93 -7.24
C ARG A 64 7.97 7.88 -8.32
N MET A 65 6.74 7.84 -8.84
CA MET A 65 6.33 6.91 -9.89
C MET A 65 7.12 7.15 -11.18
N LYS A 66 7.45 6.07 -11.87
CA LYS A 66 8.03 6.15 -13.21
C LYS A 66 7.05 6.88 -14.12
N ASN A 67 7.53 7.86 -14.89
CA ASN A 67 6.70 8.68 -15.78
C ASN A 67 5.76 7.86 -16.68
N LYS A 68 6.21 6.70 -17.17
CA LYS A 68 5.40 5.80 -18.02
C LYS A 68 4.20 5.17 -17.31
N LEU A 69 4.22 5.04 -15.98
CA LEU A 69 3.15 4.45 -15.17
C LEU A 69 2.26 5.53 -14.52
N LEU A 70 2.76 6.77 -14.42
CA LEU A 70 2.09 7.86 -13.72
C LEU A 70 0.65 8.15 -14.20
N PRO A 71 0.33 8.14 -15.52
CA PRO A 71 -1.04 8.38 -15.96
C PRO A 71 -2.02 7.32 -15.44
N GLN A 72 -1.69 6.04 -15.63
CA GLN A 72 -2.52 4.93 -15.14
C GLN A 72 -2.60 4.90 -13.62
N TYR A 73 -1.48 5.19 -12.94
CA TYR A 73 -1.44 5.30 -11.49
C TYR A 73 -2.35 6.39 -10.96
N SER A 74 -2.35 7.57 -11.60
CA SER A 74 -3.16 8.70 -11.16
C SER A 74 -4.65 8.38 -11.29
N VAL A 75 -5.08 7.80 -12.42
CA VAL A 75 -6.47 7.37 -12.62
C VAL A 75 -6.89 6.32 -11.59
N TRP A 76 -6.01 5.36 -11.28
CA TRP A 76 -6.30 4.35 -10.26
C TRP A 76 -6.34 4.94 -8.85
N LEU A 77 -5.43 5.84 -8.51
CA LEU A 77 -5.41 6.49 -7.21
C LEU A 77 -6.68 7.32 -6.98
N ASP A 78 -7.12 8.07 -7.99
CA ASP A 78 -8.33 8.90 -7.92
C ASP A 78 -9.61 8.05 -7.76
N SER A 79 -9.60 6.76 -8.13
CA SER A 79 -10.76 5.88 -7.99
C SER A 79 -10.90 5.22 -6.60
N ILE A 80 -9.85 5.29 -5.78
CA ILE A 80 -9.81 4.67 -4.44
C ILE A 80 -9.73 5.69 -3.29
N LEU A 81 -9.48 6.96 -3.61
CA LEU A 81 -9.53 8.09 -2.67
C LEU A 81 -10.96 8.58 -2.48
#